data_AF-A0A5S9MA28-F1
#
_entry.id   AF-A0A5S9MA28-F1
#
_cell.length_a   1.000
_cell.length_b   1.000
_cell.length_c   1.000
_cell.angle_alpha   90.00
_cell.angle_beta   90.00
_cell.angle_gamma   90.00
#
_symmetry.space_group_name_H-M   'P 1'
#
loop_
_entity.id
_entity.type
_entity.pdbx_description
1 polymer ?
#
loop_
_entity_poly.entity_id
_entity_poly.type
_entity_poly.pdbx_seq_one_letter_code
_entity_poly.pdbx_strand_id
1 'polypeptide(L)' 'MKKLTDHEEEQEVKQMIKEHLDYTNSSKAAALLENWEQEKDQFIKVIPRNYKMMLQSIEEQKKRASVMKKR' A
#
# COMPACT_ATOMS: atom_id res chain seq x y z
N MET A 1 -7.45 -0.51 13.20
CA MET A 1 -6.48 -1.08 12.23
C MET A 1 -7.27 -1.49 10.99
N LYS A 2 -6.79 -1.22 9.77
CA LYS A 2 -7.52 -1.56 8.53
C LYS A 2 -6.95 -2.84 7.94
N LYS A 3 -7.80 -3.69 7.38
CA LYS A 3 -7.38 -4.87 6.61
C LYS A 3 -6.98 -4.46 5.19
N LEU A 4 -6.21 -5.32 4.53
CA LEU A 4 -5.87 -5.21 3.11
C LEU A 4 -7.05 -5.75 2.27
N THR A 5 -8.03 -4.92 1.94
CA THR A 5 -9.25 -5.33 1.21
C THR A 5 -9.32 -4.82 -0.22
N ASP A 6 -8.43 -3.89 -0.58
CA ASP A 6 -8.35 -3.36 -1.92
C ASP A 6 -7.49 -4.29 -2.78
N HIS A 7 -8.00 -4.65 -3.96
CA HIS A 7 -7.32 -5.62 -4.83
C HIS A 7 -6.02 -5.08 -5.42
N GLU A 8 -5.94 -3.78 -5.75
CA GLU A 8 -4.71 -3.18 -6.27
C GLU A 8 -3.64 -3.14 -5.19
N GLU A 9 -4.01 -2.75 -3.96
CA GLU A 9 -3.10 -2.78 -2.81
C GLU A 9 -2.64 -4.21 -2.48
N GLU A 10 -3.51 -5.20 -2.60
CA GLU A 10 -3.14 -6.62 -2.44
C GLU A 10 -2.07 -7.03 -3.46
N GLN A 11 -2.27 -6.73 -4.74
CA GLN A 11 -1.31 -7.06 -5.79
C GLN A 11 0.02 -6.34 -5.60
N GLU A 12 -0.01 -5.08 -5.19
CA GLU A 12 1.20 -4.30 -4.89
C GLU A 12 2.02 -4.96 -3.77
N VAL A 13 1.38 -5.31 -2.64
CA VAL A 13 2.06 -5.98 -1.53
C VAL A 13 2.62 -7.34 -1.97
N LYS A 14 1.84 -8.12 -2.73
CA LYS A 14 2.30 -9.42 -3.25
C LYS A 14 3.53 -9.27 -4.14
N GLN A 15 3.53 -8.27 -5.01
CA GLN A 15 4.65 -7.95 -5.89
C GLN A 15 5.89 -7.55 -5.10
N MET A 16 5.74 -6.70 -4.07
CA MET A 16 6.87 -6.34 -3.19
C MET A 16 7.47 -7.56 -2.47
N ILE A 17 6.65 -8.51 -2.03
CA ILE A 17 7.15 -9.75 -1.39
C ILE A 17 7.86 -10.64 -2.41
N LYS A 18 7.37 -10.70 -3.65
CA LYS A 18 8.03 -11.41 -4.74
C LYS A 18 9.41 -10.82 -5.06
N GLU A 19 9.50 -9.50 -5.18
CA GLU A 19 10.79 -8.81 -5.37
C GLU A 19 11.73 -9.07 -4.20
N HIS A 20 11.22 -9.02 -2.97
CA HIS A 20 12.01 -9.35 -1.78
C HIS A 20 12.55 -10.80 -1.84
N LEU A 21 11.73 -11.77 -2.26
CA LEU A 21 12.18 -13.14 -2.48
C LEU A 21 13.30 -13.19 -3.54
N ASP A 22 13.09 -12.57 -4.70
CA ASP A 22 14.06 -12.57 -5.80
C ASP A 22 15.41 -11.97 -5.39
N TYR A 23 15.40 -10.90 -4.58
CA TYR A 23 16.62 -10.25 -4.13
C TYR A 23 17.33 -10.94 -2.96
N THR A 24 16.62 -11.73 -2.15
CA THR A 24 17.16 -12.21 -0.85
C THR A 24 17.11 -13.72 -0.67
N ASN A 25 16.42 -14.46 -1.54
CA ASN A 25 16.11 -15.88 -1.36
C ASN A 25 15.48 -16.21 0.00
N SER A 26 14.68 -15.29 0.54
CA SER A 26 14.02 -15.45 1.84
C SER A 26 13.02 -16.62 1.83
N SER A 27 13.31 -17.67 2.58
CA SER A 27 12.40 -18.83 2.74
C SER A 27 11.03 -18.43 3.31
N LYS A 28 11.00 -17.40 4.17
CA LYS A 28 9.75 -16.84 4.69
C LYS A 28 8.92 -16.16 3.59
N ALA A 29 9.57 -15.43 2.68
CA ALA A 29 8.88 -14.81 1.55
C ALA A 29 8.30 -15.86 0.60
N ALA A 30 9.05 -16.95 0.34
CA ALA A 30 8.56 -18.07 -0.45
C ALA A 30 7.30 -18.70 0.18
N ALA A 31 7.34 -19.01 1.48
CA ALA A 31 6.20 -19.59 2.19
C ALA A 31 4.96 -18.67 2.21
N LEU A 32 5.16 -17.35 2.35
CA LEU A 32 4.08 -16.36 2.27
C LEU A 32 3.42 -16.32 0.89
N LEU A 33 4.21 -16.41 -0.19
CA LEU A 33 3.69 -16.39 -1.56
C LEU A 33 2.98 -17.69 -1.93
N GLU A 34 3.47 -18.84 -1.44
CA GLU A 34 2.85 -20.15 -1.64
C GLU A 34 1.45 -20.21 -1.00
N ASN A 35 1.28 -19.62 0.18
CA ASN A 35 0.03 -19.62 0.95
C ASN A 35 -0.70 -18.27 0.91
N TRP A 36 -0.49 -17.48 -0.14
CA TRP A 36 -0.91 -16.07 -0.22
C TRP A 36 -2.38 -15.83 0.13
N GLU A 37 -3.29 -16.68 -0.37
CA GLU A 37 -4.73 -16.49 -0.16
C GLU A 37 -5.15 -16.56 1.32
N GLN A 38 -4.40 -17.28 2.15
CA GLN A 38 -4.65 -17.37 3.59
C GLN A 38 -3.87 -16.30 4.36
N GLU A 39 -2.62 -16.07 3.95
CA GLU A 39 -1.70 -15.15 4.63
C GLU A 39 -2.11 -13.68 4.47
N LYS A 40 -2.69 -13.30 3.32
CA LYS A 40 -3.12 -11.92 3.04
C LYS A 40 -4.09 -11.36 4.09
N ASP A 41 -4.91 -12.21 4.68
CA ASP A 41 -5.90 -11.82 5.71
C ASP A 41 -5.26 -11.36 7.03
N GLN A 42 -3.99 -11.70 7.25
CA GLN A 42 -3.21 -11.30 8.42
C GLN A 42 -2.54 -9.92 8.24
N PHE A 43 -2.54 -9.37 7.03
CA PHE A 43 -1.91 -8.07 6.78
C PHE A 43 -2.76 -6.92 7.29
N ILE A 44 -2.12 -6.05 8.08
CA ILE A 44 -2.73 -4.83 8.61
C ILE A 44 -2.18 -3.62 7.88
N LYS A 45 -3.08 -2.92 7.20
CA LYS A 45 -2.80 -1.61 6.62
C LYS A 45 -2.72 -0.56 7.72
N VAL A 46 -1.54 0.06 7.82
CA VAL A 46 -1.26 1.15 8.75
C VAL A 46 -1.03 2.43 7.97
N ILE A 47 -1.90 3.42 8.20
CA ILE A 47 -1.69 4.79 7.73
C ILE A 47 -1.54 5.69 8.97
N PRO A 48 -0.34 6.24 9.22
CA PRO A 48 -0.14 7.16 10.34
C PRO A 48 -1.03 8.40 10.23
N ARG A 49 -1.52 8.91 11.36
CA ARG A 49 -2.43 10.08 11.40
C ARG A 49 -1.82 11.30 10.73
N ASN A 50 -0.58 11.63 11.07
CA ASN A 50 0.10 12.81 10.53
C ASN A 50 0.33 12.68 9.03
N TYR A 51 0.69 11.48 8.56
CA TYR A 51 0.85 11.21 7.14
C TYR A 51 -0.47 11.38 6.39
N LYS A 52 -1.58 10.88 6.94
CA LYS A 52 -2.93 11.09 6.38
C LYS A 52 -3.27 12.58 6.28
N MET A 53 -2.98 13.37 7.32
CA MET A 53 -3.23 14.82 7.30
C MET A 53 -2.38 15.53 6.25
N MET A 54 -1.11 15.14 6.11
CA MET A 54 -0.22 15.69 5.08
C MET A 54 -0.76 15.40 3.68
N LEU A 55 -1.19 14.17 3.39
CA LEU A 55 -1.77 13.80 2.11
C LEU A 55 -3.04 14.62 1.80
N GLN A 56 -3.91 14.82 2.78
CA GLN A 56 -5.10 15.67 2.63
C GLN A 56 -4.73 17.12 2.30
N SER A 57 -3.73 17.68 2.98
CA SER A 57 -3.25 19.04 2.71
C SER A 57 -2.67 19.18 1.30
N ILE A 58 -1.90 18.20 0.83
CA ILE A 58 -1.36 18.18 -0.53
C ILE A 58 -2.50 18.17 -1.56
N GLU A 59 -3.52 17.32 -1.34
CA GLU A 59 -4.67 17.21 -2.25
C GLU A 59 -5.50 18.50 -2.29
N GLU A 60 -5.74 19.13 -1.15
CA GLU A 60 -6.42 20.43 -1.08
C GLU A 60 -5.66 21.52 -1.82
N GLN A 61 -4.33 21.58 -1.66
CA GLN A 61 -3.48 22.53 -2.37
C GLN A 61 -3.53 22.30 -3.89
N LYS A 62 -3.47 21.04 -4.34
CA LYS A 62 -3.62 20.69 -5.77
C LYS A 62 -4.96 21.16 -6.34
N LYS A 63 -6.06 20.93 -5.61
CA LYS A 63 -7.40 21.39 -6.01
C LYS A 63 -7.50 22.92 -6.06
N ARG A 64 -6.92 23.63 -5.09
CA ARG A 64 -6.88 25.10 -5.11
C ARG A 64 -6.09 25.62 -6.31
N ALA A 65 -4.92 25.04 -6.57
CA ALA A 65 -4.09 25.42 -7.71
C ALA A 65 -4.77 25.16 -9.06
N SER A 66 -5.51 24.05 -9.20
CA SER A 66 -6.25 23.75 -10.44
C SER A 66 -7.45 24.67 -10.67
N VAL A 67 -8.13 25.11 -9.60
CA VAL A 67 -9.19 26.13 -9.67
C VAL A 67 -8.64 27.51 -10.04
N MET A 68 -7.49 27.91 -9.49
CA MET A 68 -6.84 29.18 -9.82
C MET A 68 -6.35 29.24 -11.27
N LYS A 69 -5.85 28.13 -11.84
CA LYS A 69 -5.44 28.04 -13.25
C LYS A 69 -6.60 28.08 -14.25
N LYS A 70 -7.84 27.85 -13.79
CA LYS A 70 -9.05 27.82 -14.64
C LYS A 70 -9.79 29.16 -14.70
N ARG A 71 -9.31 30.16 -13.96
CA ARG A 71 -9.77 31.56 -14.01
C ARG A 71 -8.80 32.38 -14.85
#